data_AF-A0A1W9MKD3-F1
#
_entry.id   AF-A0A1W9MKD3-F1
#
_cell.length_a   1.000
_cell.length_b   1.000
_cell.length_c   1.000
_cell.angle_alpha   90.00
_cell.angle_beta   90.00
_cell.angle_gamma   90.00
#
_symmetry.space_group_name_H-M   'P 1'
#
loop_
_entity.id
_entity.type
_entity.pdbx_description
1 polymer ?
#
loop_
_entity_poly.entity_id
_entity_poly.type
_entity_poly.pdbx_seq_one_letter_code
_entity_poly.pdbx_strand_id
1 'polypeptide(L)'
;MFIIKFGGSLSKNPETIRKIFEILEEISLNYKFIVLPGGGEFADLVLKYYETHNLNLKISNDACILAMDIVGLMLSNFTKIKTGYELKSNTIFLPSRLLIDSNLEISNEITSDSIAVYIADKVDAETVILLKSVDGIFVEGKTQ
;
A
#
# COMPACT_ATOMS: atom_id res chain seq x y z
N MET A 1 -16.82 -3.98 3.98
CA MET A 1 -15.56 -3.25 4.22
C MET A 1 -14.63 -3.57 3.06
N PHE A 2 -13.81 -2.63 2.59
CA PHE A 2 -12.90 -2.88 1.47
C PHE A 2 -11.47 -2.40 1.75
N ILE A 3 -10.50 -3.00 1.07
CA ILE A 3 -9.10 -2.56 1.10
C ILE A 3 -8.85 -1.65 -0.09
N ILE A 4 -8.25 -0.50 0.15
CA ILE A 4 -7.78 0.41 -0.89
C ILE A 4 -6.26 0.33 -0.89
N LYS A 5 -5.69 -0.34 -1.90
CA LYS A 5 -4.25 -0.32 -2.10
C LYS A 5 -3.87 0.97 -2.81
N PHE A 6 -3.12 1.84 -2.15
CA PHE A 6 -2.59 3.07 -2.74
C PHE A 6 -1.27 2.80 -3.47
N GLY A 7 -1.26 2.87 -4.79
CA GLY A 7 -0.05 2.65 -5.59
C GLY A 7 1.06 3.67 -5.28
N GLY A 8 2.29 3.19 -5.06
CA GLY A 8 3.43 4.06 -4.72
C GLY A 8 3.76 5.12 -5.78
N SER A 9 3.46 4.88 -7.06
CA SER A 9 3.62 5.89 -8.11
C SER A 9 2.71 7.12 -7.94
N LEU A 10 1.58 6.97 -7.24
CA LEU A 10 0.64 8.06 -6.96
C LEU A 10 1.17 9.02 -5.88
N SER A 11 2.19 8.63 -5.11
CA SER A 11 2.75 9.48 -4.05
C SER A 11 3.65 10.61 -4.58
N LYS A 12 3.84 10.71 -5.89
CA LYS A 12 4.73 11.71 -6.53
C LYS A 12 4.07 13.09 -6.72
N ASN A 13 2.74 13.16 -6.78
CA ASN A 13 2.01 14.41 -7.02
C ASN A 13 1.12 14.78 -5.81
N PRO A 14 1.49 15.81 -5.02
CA PRO A 14 0.71 16.25 -3.86
C PRO A 14 -0.75 16.62 -4.17
N GLU A 15 -1.04 17.20 -5.34
CA GLU A 15 -2.41 17.56 -5.72
C GLU A 15 -3.27 16.31 -5.98
N THR A 16 -2.71 15.31 -6.64
CA THR A 16 -3.36 14.01 -6.84
C THR A 16 -3.65 13.34 -5.51
N ILE A 17 -2.68 13.32 -4.60
CA ILE A 17 -2.86 12.76 -3.25
C ILE A 17 -4.01 13.47 -2.54
N ARG A 18 -3.99 14.81 -2.51
CA ARG A 18 -5.02 15.62 -1.84
C ARG A 18 -6.42 15.30 -2.38
N LYS A 19 -6.60 15.29 -3.70
CA LYS A 19 -7.90 14.97 -4.32
C LYS A 19 -8.39 13.57 -3.99
N ILE A 20 -7.49 12.57 -4.00
CA ILE A 20 -7.84 11.20 -3.61
C ILE A 20 -8.31 11.19 -2.16
N PHE A 21 -7.56 11.79 -1.24
CA PHE A 21 -7.92 11.77 0.17
C PHE A 21 -9.15 12.61 0.52
N GLU A 22 -9.43 13.70 -0.21
CA GLU A 22 -10.70 14.43 -0.10
C GLU A 22 -11.89 13.51 -0.39
N ILE A 23 -11.81 12.71 -1.47
CA ILE A 23 -12.84 11.71 -1.80
C ILE A 23 -12.91 10.62 -0.72
N LEU A 24 -11.77 10.12 -0.25
CA LEU A 24 -11.73 9.09 0.79
C LEU A 24 -12.34 9.57 2.11
N GLU A 25 -12.11 10.83 2.49
CA GLU A 25 -12.73 11.46 3.65
C GLU A 25 -14.25 11.56 3.48
N GLU A 26 -14.73 11.98 2.31
CA GLU A 26 -16.17 12.06 2.03
C GLU A 26 -16.85 10.69 2.14
N ILE A 27 -16.30 9.67 1.46
CA ILE A 27 -16.91 8.32 1.49
C ILE A 27 -16.76 7.66 2.86
N SER A 28 -15.80 8.07 3.69
CA SER A 28 -15.60 7.51 5.04
C SER A 28 -16.81 7.68 5.96
N LEU A 29 -17.69 8.65 5.65
CA LEU A 29 -18.94 8.90 6.38
C LEU A 29 -19.94 7.74 6.25
N ASN A 30 -19.90 7.03 5.11
CA ASN A 30 -20.88 5.99 4.77
C ASN A 30 -20.23 4.60 4.56
N TYR A 31 -18.92 4.56 4.34
CA TYR A 31 -18.21 3.34 3.97
C TYR A 31 -16.99 3.09 4.86
N LYS A 32 -16.78 1.81 5.21
CA LYS A 32 -15.61 1.33 5.96
C LYS A 32 -14.56 0.78 5.01
N PHE A 33 -13.35 1.33 5.08
CA PHE A 33 -12.22 0.87 4.28
C PHE A 33 -10.90 0.91 5.05
N ILE A 34 -9.88 0.22 4.57
CA ILE A 34 -8.49 0.37 5.04
C ILE A 34 -7.63 0.79 3.86
N VAL A 35 -6.82 1.83 4.01
CA VAL A 35 -5.85 2.22 2.99
C VAL A 35 -4.53 1.50 3.27
N LEU A 36 -4.07 0.69 2.31
CA LEU A 36 -2.75 0.06 2.34
C LEU A 36 -1.80 0.81 1.40
N PRO A 37 -0.77 1.52 1.91
CA PRO A 37 0.22 2.18 1.07
C PRO A 37 1.09 1.15 0.34
N GLY A 38 1.48 1.46 -0.90
CA GLY A 38 2.66 0.84 -1.51
C GLY A 38 3.96 1.46 -0.99
N GLY A 39 5.11 0.87 -1.34
CA GLY A 39 6.42 1.35 -0.86
C GLY A 39 7.02 2.53 -1.65
N GLY A 40 6.46 2.86 -2.82
CA GLY A 40 6.93 3.99 -3.64
C GLY A 40 8.42 3.97 -3.95
N GLU A 41 9.00 5.16 -4.11
CA GLU A 41 10.43 5.33 -4.43
C GLU A 41 11.36 4.80 -3.32
N PHE A 42 10.86 4.69 -2.08
CA PHE A 42 11.61 4.10 -0.98
C PHE A 42 11.80 2.59 -1.17
N ALA A 43 10.77 1.86 -1.59
CA ALA A 43 10.91 0.45 -1.92
C ALA A 43 11.77 0.24 -3.18
N ASP A 44 11.65 1.12 -4.18
CA ASP A 44 12.51 1.08 -5.38
C ASP A 44 14.00 1.22 -4.98
N LEU A 45 14.31 2.10 -4.03
CA LEU A 45 15.67 2.28 -3.50
C LEU A 45 16.16 1.03 -2.74
N VAL A 46 15.29 0.39 -1.95
CA VAL A 46 15.62 -0.87 -1.27
C VAL A 46 15.93 -1.97 -2.29
N LEU A 47 15.12 -2.12 -3.33
CA LEU A 47 15.33 -3.12 -4.39
C LEU A 47 16.62 -2.85 -5.17
N LYS A 48 16.94 -1.59 -5.45
CA LYS A 48 18.24 -1.22 -6.02
C LYS A 48 19.40 -1.67 -5.14
N TYR A 49 19.31 -1.50 -3.82
CA TYR A 49 20.35 -1.98 -2.90
C TYR A 49 20.37 -3.51 -2.77
N TYR A 50 19.21 -4.16 -2.81
CA TYR A 50 19.13 -5.62 -2.87
C TYR A 50 19.98 -6.18 -4.02
N GLU A 51 19.81 -5.63 -5.22
CA GLU A 51 20.55 -6.05 -6.41
C GLU A 51 22.04 -5.66 -6.35
N THR A 52 22.34 -4.40 -5.99
CA THR A 52 23.71 -3.87 -6.08
C THR A 52 24.62 -4.27 -4.92
N HIS A 53 24.05 -4.57 -3.76
CA HIS A 53 24.80 -4.93 -2.54
C HIS A 53 24.58 -6.40 -2.14
N ASN A 54 23.82 -7.17 -2.93
CA ASN A 54 23.50 -8.57 -2.69
C ASN A 54 22.90 -8.79 -1.29
N LEU A 55 21.91 -7.97 -0.93
CA LEU A 55 21.27 -8.05 0.38
C LEU A 55 20.50 -9.36 0.53
N ASN A 56 20.31 -9.78 1.78
CA ASN A 56 19.46 -10.93 2.08
C ASN A 56 18.00 -10.63 1.70
N LEU A 57 17.32 -11.60 1.07
CA LEU A 57 15.94 -11.45 0.61
C LEU A 57 14.96 -11.07 1.72
N LYS A 58 15.03 -11.69 2.91
CA LYS A 58 14.20 -11.34 4.07
C LYS A 58 14.40 -9.88 4.46
N ILE A 59 15.67 -9.46 4.59
CA ILE A 59 16.02 -8.08 4.98
C ILE A 59 15.46 -7.08 3.97
N SER A 60 15.60 -7.35 2.68
CA SER A 60 15.06 -6.49 1.63
C SER A 60 13.54 -6.45 1.63
N ASN A 61 12.88 -7.59 1.85
CA ASN A 61 11.42 -7.65 1.97
C ASN A 61 10.91 -6.84 3.16
N ASP A 62 11.50 -7.02 4.35
CA ASP A 62 11.16 -6.25 5.56
C ASP A 62 11.38 -4.75 5.34
N ALA A 63 12.48 -4.37 4.69
CA ALA A 63 12.76 -2.99 4.35
C ALA A 63 11.76 -2.40 3.35
N CYS A 64 11.29 -3.18 2.37
CA CYS A 64 10.20 -2.77 1.48
C CYS A 64 8.86 -2.61 2.23
N ILE A 65 8.58 -3.43 3.25
CA ILE A 65 7.41 -3.26 4.10
C ILE A 65 7.54 -1.99 4.95
N LEU A 66 8.71 -1.71 5.51
CA LEU A 66 8.98 -0.44 6.22
C LEU A 66 8.82 0.78 5.30
N ALA A 67 9.19 0.65 4.02
CA ALA A 67 8.93 1.70 3.03
C ALA A 67 7.42 1.99 2.87
N MET A 68 6.55 0.99 3.00
CA MET A 68 5.09 1.21 2.99
C MET A 68 4.64 2.03 4.21
N ASP A 69 5.23 1.80 5.40
CA ASP A 69 4.96 2.63 6.58
C ASP A 69 5.39 4.09 6.35
N ILE A 70 6.58 4.31 5.77
CA ILE A 70 7.08 5.65 5.44
C ILE A 70 6.10 6.38 4.52
N VAL A 71 5.65 5.71 3.45
CA VAL A 71 4.65 6.28 2.54
C VAL A 71 3.34 6.56 3.29
N GLY A 72 2.85 5.64 4.11
CA GLY A 72 1.63 5.84 4.90
C GLY A 72 1.70 7.06 5.82
N LEU A 73 2.85 7.25 6.50
CA LEU A 73 3.10 8.44 7.31
C LEU A 73 3.13 9.72 6.46
N MET A 74 3.75 9.71 5.28
CA MET A 74 3.73 10.86 4.36
C MET A 74 2.32 11.20 3.89
N LEU A 75 1.51 10.19 3.53
CA LEU A 75 0.12 10.40 3.10
C LEU A 75 -0.72 11.05 4.19
N SER A 76 -0.44 10.75 5.47
CA SER A 76 -1.16 11.34 6.60
C SER A 76 -1.06 12.87 6.70
N ASN A 77 -0.07 13.49 6.04
CA ASN A 77 0.03 14.95 5.92
C ASN A 77 -1.10 15.58 5.08
N PHE A 78 -1.73 14.80 4.20
CA PHE A 78 -2.72 15.28 3.23
C PHE A 78 -4.16 14.95 3.61
N THR A 79 -4.38 14.37 4.79
CA THR A 79 -5.70 13.90 5.21
C THR A 79 -5.89 13.92 6.72
N LYS A 80 -7.15 13.92 7.16
CA LYS A 80 -7.56 13.69 8.55
C LYS A 80 -7.63 12.21 8.91
N ILE A 81 -7.66 11.33 7.92
CA ILE A 81 -7.62 9.87 8.12
C ILE A 81 -6.32 9.52 8.87
N LYS A 82 -6.45 8.87 10.02
CA LYS A 82 -5.31 8.56 10.88
C LYS A 82 -4.53 7.37 10.34
N THR A 83 -3.23 7.36 10.63
CA THR A 83 -2.41 6.16 10.47
C THR A 83 -2.57 5.24 11.67
N GLY A 84 -2.33 3.94 11.47
CA GLY A 84 -2.40 2.97 12.55
C GLY A 84 -1.75 1.64 12.18
N TYR A 85 -1.24 0.94 13.18
CA TYR A 85 -0.66 -0.40 13.04
C TYR A 85 -1.69 -1.52 13.25
N GLU A 86 -2.93 -1.16 13.53
CA GLU A 86 -4.04 -2.09 13.70
C GLU A 86 -4.94 -2.02 12.48
N LEU A 87 -5.54 -3.15 12.12
CA LEU A 87 -6.49 -3.26 11.02
C LEU A 87 -7.85 -2.68 11.42
N LYS A 88 -7.92 -1.35 11.50
CA LYS A 88 -9.13 -0.59 11.84
C LYS A 88 -9.72 0.09 10.63
N SER A 89 -11.04 0.18 10.57
CA SER A 89 -11.73 0.91 9.53
C SER A 89 -11.31 2.39 9.50
N ASN A 90 -11.31 2.95 8.29
CA ASN A 90 -11.00 4.33 7.97
C ASN A 90 -9.65 4.77 8.53
N THR A 91 -8.63 3.92 8.29
CA THR A 91 -7.24 4.12 8.73
C THR A 91 -6.30 3.92 7.55
N ILE A 92 -5.20 4.67 7.52
CA ILE A 92 -4.02 4.37 6.69
C ILE A 92 -3.19 3.34 7.46
N PHE A 93 -3.24 2.09 7.03
CA PHE A 93 -2.59 0.99 7.72
C PHE A 93 -1.09 0.99 7.49
N LEU A 94 -0.33 0.88 8.58
CA LEU A 94 1.13 0.76 8.62
C LEU A 94 1.50 -0.72 8.82
N PRO A 95 1.82 -1.46 7.74
CA PRO A 95 1.88 -2.93 7.78
C PRO A 95 3.07 -3.53 8.53
N SER A 96 4.13 -2.78 8.82
CA SER A 96 5.40 -3.34 9.33
C SER A 96 5.23 -4.27 10.53
N ARG A 97 4.48 -3.85 11.54
CA ARG A 97 4.28 -4.61 12.79
C ARG A 97 3.50 -5.91 12.58
N LEU A 98 2.64 -5.95 11.58
CA LEU A 98 1.87 -7.16 11.29
C LEU A 98 2.66 -8.12 10.41
N LEU A 99 3.42 -7.60 9.44
CA LEU A 99 3.98 -8.44 8.36
C LEU A 99 5.41 -8.91 8.59
N ILE A 100 6.28 -8.12 9.23
CA ILE A 100 7.71 -8.47 9.40
C ILE A 100 7.88 -9.76 10.21
N ASP A 101 7.08 -9.92 11.26
CA ASP A 101 7.08 -11.12 12.11
C ASP A 101 5.99 -12.14 11.70
N SER A 102 5.34 -11.94 10.54
CA SER A 102 4.34 -12.89 10.06
C SER A 102 4.99 -14.12 9.43
N ASN A 103 4.23 -15.21 9.39
CA ASN A 103 4.57 -16.42 8.62
C ASN A 103 4.22 -16.27 7.13
N LEU A 104 4.07 -15.03 6.62
CA LEU A 104 3.90 -14.82 5.19
C LEU A 104 5.14 -15.38 4.49
N GLU A 105 4.92 -16.17 3.44
CA GLU A 105 6.02 -16.62 2.59
C GLU A 105 6.79 -15.40 2.09
N ILE A 106 8.11 -15.55 1.89
CA ILE A 106 8.95 -14.46 1.42
C ILE A 106 9.43 -14.85 0.04
N SER A 107 9.03 -14.09 -0.96
CA SER A 107 9.47 -14.27 -2.34
C SER A 107 9.56 -12.92 -3.04
N ASN A 108 10.29 -12.89 -4.15
CA ASN A 108 10.39 -11.72 -5.03
C ASN A 108 9.07 -11.40 -5.74
N GLU A 109 8.10 -12.32 -5.72
CA GLU A 109 6.79 -12.17 -6.38
C GLU A 109 5.75 -11.51 -5.47
N ILE A 110 6.01 -11.43 -4.16
CA ILE A 110 5.11 -10.77 -3.22
C ILE A 110 5.26 -9.26 -3.35
N THR A 111 4.19 -8.64 -3.83
CA THR A 111 4.10 -7.19 -4.00
C THR A 111 3.11 -6.58 -3.01
N SER A 112 3.12 -5.25 -2.91
CA SER A 112 2.08 -4.51 -2.19
C SER A 112 0.64 -4.82 -2.65
N ASP A 113 0.42 -5.30 -3.88
CA ASP A 113 -0.91 -5.75 -4.33
C ASP A 113 -1.27 -7.10 -3.71
N SER A 114 -0.35 -8.07 -3.71
CA SER A 114 -0.53 -9.36 -3.03
C SER A 114 -0.75 -9.19 -1.53
N ILE A 115 -0.02 -8.26 -0.91
CA ILE A 115 -0.22 -7.88 0.50
C ILE A 115 -1.63 -7.32 0.69
N ALA A 116 -2.17 -6.51 -0.23
CA ALA A 116 -3.54 -5.99 -0.10
C ALA A 116 -4.58 -7.11 -0.05
N VAL A 117 -4.40 -8.15 -0.86
CA VAL A 117 -5.26 -9.34 -0.86
C VAL A 117 -5.11 -10.13 0.44
N TYR A 118 -3.88 -10.33 0.92
CA TYR A 118 -3.62 -10.96 2.21
C TYR A 118 -4.27 -10.21 3.38
N ILE A 119 -4.18 -8.87 3.39
CA ILE A 119 -4.84 -8.05 4.41
C ILE A 119 -6.36 -8.12 4.30
N ALA A 120 -6.90 -8.20 3.08
CA ALA A 120 -8.34 -8.36 2.87
C ALA A 120 -8.88 -9.64 3.50
N ASP A 121 -8.16 -10.76 3.32
CA ASP A 121 -8.46 -12.04 3.98
C ASP A 121 -8.46 -11.92 5.52
N LYS A 122 -7.48 -11.20 6.10
CA LYS A 122 -7.40 -10.99 7.56
C LYS A 122 -8.56 -10.21 8.17
N VAL A 123 -9.33 -9.47 7.37
CA VAL A 123 -10.43 -8.62 7.85
C VAL A 123 -11.78 -8.97 7.22
N ASP A 124 -11.86 -10.12 6.55
CA ASP A 124 -13.04 -10.56 5.80
C ASP A 124 -13.56 -9.48 4.83
N ALA A 125 -12.66 -8.77 4.15
CA ALA A 125 -13.03 -7.77 3.15
C ALA A 125 -13.37 -8.44 1.82
N GLU A 126 -14.59 -8.20 1.35
CA GLU A 126 -15.11 -8.74 0.08
C GLU A 126 -14.50 -8.09 -1.16
N THR A 127 -13.78 -6.98 -1.01
CA THR A 127 -13.28 -6.20 -2.16
C THR A 127 -11.93 -5.57 -1.86
N VAL A 128 -11.03 -5.68 -2.85
CA VAL A 128 -9.75 -4.95 -2.91
C VAL A 128 -9.79 -4.02 -4.11
N ILE A 129 -9.56 -2.73 -3.87
CA ILE A 129 -9.47 -1.69 -4.89
C ILE A 129 -7.99 -1.32 -5.04
N LEU A 130 -7.43 -1.53 -6.23
CA LEU A 130 -6.05 -1.16 -6.54
C LEU A 130 -6.02 0.22 -7.19
N LEU A 131 -5.61 1.25 -6.44
CA LEU A 131 -5.39 2.59 -7.00
C LEU A 131 -4.03 2.64 -7.70
N LYS A 132 -4.04 2.88 -9.00
CA LYS A 132 -2.85 2.90 -9.86
C LYS A 132 -2.77 4.23 -10.62
N SER A 133 -1.57 4.56 -11.11
CA SER A 133 -1.32 5.74 -11.97
C SER A 133 -1.59 5.45 -13.46
N VAL A 134 -2.34 4.40 -13.75
CA VAL A 134 -2.71 3.95 -15.09
C VAL A 134 -4.19 3.59 -15.10
N ASP A 135 -4.84 3.69 -16.26
CA ASP A 135 -6.30 3.53 -16.37
C ASP A 135 -6.79 2.10 -16.09
N GLY A 136 -5.91 1.10 -16.17
CA GLY A 136 -6.26 -0.29 -15.91
C GLY A 136 -5.20 -1.27 -16.41
N ILE A 137 -5.61 -2.51 -16.63
CA ILE A 137 -4.76 -3.52 -17.26
C ILE A 137 -4.81 -3.29 -18.76
N PHE A 138 -3.64 -3.12 -19.38
CA PHE A 138 -3.53 -3.04 -20.83
C PHE A 138 -3.25 -4.42 -21.41
N VAL A 139 -4.08 -4.85 -22.35
CA VAL A 139 -3.83 -6.02 -23.20
C VAL A 139 -3.73 -5.52 -24.63
N GLU A 140 -2.57 -5.73 -25.27
CA GLU A 140 -2.29 -5.23 -26.62
C GLU A 140 -2.46 -3.71 -26.80
N GLY A 141 -2.13 -2.93 -25.76
CA GLY A 141 -2.21 -1.46 -25.81
C GLY A 141 -3.62 -0.88 -25.64
N LYS A 142 -4.62 -1.70 -25.30
CA LYS A 142 -5.96 -1.24 -24.94
C LYS A 142 -6.26 -1.56 -23.48
N THR A 143 -6.88 -0.61 -22.78
CA THR A 143 -7.41 -0.82 -21.43
C THR A 143 -8.56 -1.83 -21.50
N GLN A 144 -8.52 -2.86 -20.65
CA GLN A 144 -9.62 -3.81 -20.48
C GLN A 144 -10.69 -3.30 -19.51
#